data_AF-A0A154QXW5-F1
#
_entry.id   AF-A0A154QXW5-F1
#
_cell.length_a   1.000
_cell.length_b   1.000
_cell.length_c   1.000
_cell.angle_alpha   90.00
_cell.angle_beta   90.00
_cell.angle_gamma   90.00
#
_symmetry.space_group_name_H-M   'P 1'
#
loop_
_entity.id
_entity.type
_entity.pdbx_description
1 polymer ?
#
loop_
_entity_poly.entity_id
_entity_poly.type
_entity_poly.pdbx_seq_one_letter_code
_entity_poly.pdbx_strand_id
1 'polypeptide(L)'
;MNIIPPLAADETLPAELRELLNSPEGPAFEQALDAMVRQREQRLFRALGQLARDLHDAVRRLGGELAQEGVPGIVADARQHLQDVLEMSANAAHRSLDFAERMRPQAESLGHNAGEVLKWTSGNDAAAVLAREAVAFAGSCRDGLADMVLAQSWQDLTGQRIKKVASFIGTVESSLLELVRLTGALAGSEAPADAVKVSSQEDADRLLSEFGF
;
A
#
# COMPACT_ATOMS: atom_id res chain seq x y z
N MET A 1 -24.73 53.00 18.15
CA MET A 1 -23.26 52.85 18.10
C MET A 1 -22.93 51.65 18.96
N ASN A 2 -22.66 50.48 18.35
CA ASN A 2 -22.35 49.26 19.11
C ASN A 2 -20.94 49.41 19.66
N ILE A 3 -20.82 49.55 20.97
CA ILE A 3 -19.53 49.57 21.66
C ILE A 3 -19.10 48.11 21.73
N ILE A 4 -18.19 47.70 20.85
CA ILE A 4 -17.53 46.40 20.94
C ILE A 4 -16.73 46.43 22.25
N PRO A 5 -17.00 45.55 23.23
CA PRO A 5 -16.23 45.52 24.46
C PRO A 5 -14.76 45.26 24.13
N PRO A 6 -13.81 45.80 24.91
CA PRO A 6 -12.39 45.56 24.68
C PRO A 6 -12.15 44.04 24.65
N LEU A 7 -11.40 43.55 23.66
CA LEU A 7 -11.11 42.12 23.45
C LEU A 7 -10.60 41.42 24.74
N ALA A 8 -9.95 42.20 25.61
CA ALA A 8 -9.46 41.80 26.93
C ALA A 8 -10.55 41.39 27.96
N ALA A 9 -11.81 41.79 27.76
CA ALA A 9 -12.94 41.49 28.64
C ALA A 9 -13.79 40.31 28.15
N ASP A 10 -13.42 39.67 27.04
CA ASP A 10 -14.16 38.54 26.49
C ASP A 10 -13.88 37.26 27.30
N GLU A 11 -14.85 36.86 28.15
CA GLU A 11 -14.75 35.67 29.00
C GLU A 11 -14.65 34.36 28.22
N THR A 12 -14.94 34.36 26.91
CA THR A 12 -14.80 33.19 26.04
C THR A 12 -13.33 32.87 25.72
N LEU A 13 -12.41 33.81 25.96
CA LEU A 13 -10.99 33.60 25.75
C LEU A 13 -10.35 32.80 26.91
N PRO A 14 -9.40 31.88 26.59
CA PRO A 14 -8.60 31.19 27.60
C PRO A 14 -7.98 32.19 28.60
N ALA A 15 -7.93 31.82 29.88
CA ALA A 15 -7.47 32.71 30.95
C ALA A 15 -6.06 33.28 30.69
N GLU A 16 -5.16 32.45 30.14
CA GLU A 16 -3.79 32.81 29.76
C GLU A 16 -3.76 33.91 28.68
N LEU A 17 -4.66 33.84 27.69
CA LEU A 17 -4.79 34.85 26.62
C LEU A 17 -5.38 36.17 27.16
N ARG A 18 -6.27 36.12 28.15
CA ARG A 18 -6.82 37.31 28.80
C ARG A 18 -5.80 38.03 29.68
N GLU A 19 -5.02 37.29 30.46
CA GLU A 19 -3.92 37.89 31.22
C GLU A 19 -2.90 38.56 30.28
N LEU A 20 -2.60 37.90 29.16
CA LEU A 20 -1.71 38.44 28.14
C LEU A 20 -2.24 39.73 27.52
N LEU A 21 -3.51 39.77 27.08
CA LEU A 21 -4.13 40.95 26.47
C LEU A 21 -4.27 42.15 27.45
N ASN A 22 -4.21 41.89 28.75
CA ASN A 22 -4.24 42.92 29.80
C ASN A 22 -2.84 43.35 30.27
N SER A 23 -1.77 42.72 29.76
CA SER A 23 -0.39 43.10 30.07
C SER A 23 -0.08 44.51 29.51
N PRO A 24 0.41 45.45 30.33
CA PRO A 24 0.80 46.78 29.87
C PRO A 24 2.14 46.78 29.09
N GLU A 25 2.87 45.65 29.09
CA GLU A 25 4.17 45.51 28.45
C GLU A 25 4.06 44.70 27.15
N GLY A 26 4.13 45.39 26.01
CA GLY A 26 4.14 44.78 24.67
C GLY A 26 5.18 43.67 24.49
N PRO A 27 6.45 43.83 24.95
CA PRO A 27 7.46 42.77 24.86
C PRO A 27 7.09 41.51 25.65
N ALA A 28 6.48 41.65 26.83
CA ALA A 28 6.05 40.52 27.65
C ALA A 28 4.87 39.78 27.00
N PHE A 29 3.97 40.51 26.34
CA PHE A 29 2.90 39.92 25.53
C PHE A 29 3.45 39.09 24.37
N GLU A 30 4.38 39.63 23.58
CA GLU A 30 5.01 38.93 22.47
C GLU A 30 5.74 37.65 22.95
N GLN A 31 6.48 37.75 24.05
CA GLN A 31 7.23 36.61 24.60
C GLN A 31 6.33 35.44 25.02
N ALA A 32 5.19 35.75 25.64
CA ALA A 32 4.27 34.72 26.11
C ALA A 32 3.37 34.20 24.98
N LEU A 33 3.04 35.02 23.96
CA LEU A 33 2.44 34.53 22.71
C LEU A 33 3.38 33.52 22.03
N ASP A 34 4.66 33.86 21.89
CA ASP A 34 5.69 32.98 21.34
C ASP A 34 5.81 31.67 22.15
N ALA A 35 5.78 31.76 23.48
CA ALA A 35 5.82 30.58 24.35
C ALA A 35 4.61 29.66 24.12
N MET A 36 3.40 30.23 24.02
CA MET A 36 2.17 29.47 23.75
C MET A 36 2.21 28.81 22.37
N VAL A 37 2.66 29.53 21.35
CA VAL A 37 2.82 29.00 19.98
C VAL A 37 3.82 27.85 19.97
N ARG A 38 5.01 28.03 20.57
CA ARG A 38 6.04 26.98 20.67
C ARG A 38 5.56 25.74 21.42
N GLN A 39 4.82 25.90 22.51
CA GLN A 39 4.25 24.77 23.25
C GLN A 39 3.26 23.99 22.39
N ARG A 40 2.45 24.68 21.58
CA ARG A 40 1.50 24.04 20.67
C ARG A 40 2.20 23.33 19.51
N GLU A 41 3.22 23.95 18.93
CA GLU A 41 4.08 23.36 17.89
C GLU A 41 4.77 22.10 18.39
N GLN A 42 5.34 22.11 19.61
CA GLN A 42 5.97 20.92 20.21
C GLN A 42 4.98 19.77 20.41
N ARG A 43 3.73 20.05 20.82
CA ARG A 43 2.69 19.02 20.96
C ARG A 43 2.33 18.42 19.59
N LEU A 44 2.19 19.24 18.57
CA LEU A 44 1.91 18.80 17.20
C LEU A 44 3.07 17.97 16.64
N PHE A 45 4.31 18.42 16.86
CA PHE A 45 5.52 17.71 16.46
C PHE A 45 5.59 16.29 17.05
N ARG A 46 5.34 16.14 18.36
CA ARG A 46 5.30 14.82 19.02
C ARG A 46 4.19 13.92 18.48
N ALA A 47 2.99 14.46 18.28
CA ALA A 47 1.87 13.70 17.73
C ALA A 47 2.17 13.21 16.30
N LEU A 48 2.79 14.07 15.49
CA LEU A 48 3.18 13.74 14.12
C LEU A 48 4.30 12.70 14.07
N GLY A 49 5.34 12.84 14.91
CA GLY A 49 6.42 11.87 15.02
C GLY A 49 5.93 10.48 15.45
N GLN A 50 4.98 10.43 16.40
CA GLN A 50 4.34 9.18 16.79
C GLN A 50 3.56 8.54 15.64
N LEU A 51 2.76 9.31 14.90
CA LEU A 51 2.02 8.80 13.73
C LEU A 51 2.96 8.29 12.64
N ALA A 52 4.08 8.98 12.40
CA ALA A 52 5.07 8.56 11.43
C ALA A 52 5.73 7.23 11.85
N ARG A 53 6.09 7.08 13.13
CA ARG A 53 6.59 5.82 13.69
C ARG A 53 5.56 4.70 13.61
N ASP A 54 4.33 4.94 14.03
CA ASP A 54 3.27 3.92 14.01
C ASP A 54 3.01 3.39 12.59
N LEU A 55 3.00 4.28 11.60
CA LEU A 55 2.88 3.88 10.19
C LEU A 55 4.11 3.09 9.74
N HIS A 56 5.30 3.57 10.05
CA HIS A 56 6.56 2.93 9.68
C HIS A 56 6.65 1.49 10.25
N ASP A 57 6.34 1.32 11.53
CA ASP A 57 6.30 0.01 12.18
C ASP A 57 5.27 -0.93 11.54
N ALA A 58 4.08 -0.41 11.19
CA ALA A 58 3.06 -1.18 10.49
C ALA A 58 3.52 -1.64 9.10
N VAL A 59 4.20 -0.76 8.35
CA VAL A 59 4.77 -1.07 7.04
C VAL A 59 5.86 -2.13 7.16
N ARG A 60 6.80 -1.98 8.11
CA ARG A 60 7.83 -3.00 8.37
C ARG A 60 7.25 -4.34 8.76
N ARG A 61 6.27 -4.37 9.65
CA ARG A 61 5.62 -5.61 10.07
C ARG A 61 4.99 -6.33 8.88
N LEU A 62 4.29 -5.60 8.01
CA LEU A 62 3.74 -6.15 6.77
C LEU A 62 4.84 -6.78 5.89
N GLY A 63 5.96 -6.07 5.70
CA GLY A 63 7.11 -6.61 4.97
C GLY A 63 7.68 -7.88 5.60
N GLY A 64 7.78 -7.92 6.93
CA GLY A 64 8.26 -9.08 7.67
C GLY A 64 7.34 -10.30 7.57
N GLU A 65 6.02 -10.10 7.59
CA GLU A 65 5.03 -11.17 7.38
C GLU A 65 5.17 -11.75 5.96
N LEU A 66 5.35 -10.90 4.94
CA LEU A 66 5.57 -11.36 3.55
C LEU A 66 6.90 -12.11 3.37
N ALA A 67 7.96 -11.72 4.08
CA ALA A 67 9.26 -12.40 4.00
C ALA A 67 9.20 -13.83 4.58
N GLN A 68 8.41 -14.06 5.64
CA GLN A 68 8.24 -15.39 6.24
C GLN A 68 7.52 -16.38 5.31
N GLU A 69 6.75 -15.90 4.35
CA GLU A 69 6.04 -16.73 3.36
C GLU A 69 6.94 -17.26 2.22
N GLY A 70 8.26 -17.10 2.34
CA GLY A 70 9.24 -17.77 1.46
C GLY A 70 9.90 -16.89 0.41
N VAL A 71 9.93 -15.56 0.61
CA VAL A 71 10.73 -14.63 -0.20
C VAL A 71 12.08 -14.42 0.48
N PRO A 72 13.19 -15.02 -0.01
CA PRO A 72 14.49 -14.86 0.62
C PRO A 72 15.09 -13.49 0.25
N GLY A 73 15.37 -12.65 1.23
CA GLY A 73 16.00 -11.34 1.00
C GLY A 73 16.51 -10.68 2.28
N ILE A 74 17.70 -10.09 2.19
CA ILE A 74 18.37 -9.26 3.20
C ILE A 74 17.47 -8.06 3.50
N VAL A 75 17.03 -7.88 4.76
CA VAL A 75 16.38 -6.66 5.34
C VAL A 75 15.83 -5.70 4.28
N ALA A 76 14.87 -6.15 3.47
CA ALA A 76 14.40 -5.38 2.33
C ALA A 76 13.14 -4.60 2.73
N ASP A 77 13.04 -3.38 2.20
CA ASP A 77 11.88 -2.50 2.35
C ASP A 77 10.57 -3.27 2.12
N ALA A 78 9.60 -3.15 3.03
CA ALA A 78 8.31 -3.82 2.90
C ALA A 78 7.59 -3.53 1.58
N ARG A 79 7.83 -2.35 0.99
CA ARG A 79 7.33 -2.00 -0.34
C ARG A 79 7.95 -2.85 -1.44
N GLN A 80 9.24 -3.18 -1.31
CA GLN A 80 9.92 -4.08 -2.24
C GLN A 80 9.33 -5.48 -2.14
N HIS A 81 9.11 -6.00 -0.92
CA HIS A 81 8.45 -7.30 -0.74
C HIS A 81 7.04 -7.34 -1.34
N LEU A 82 6.23 -6.29 -1.14
CA LEU A 82 4.92 -6.17 -1.81
C LEU A 82 5.06 -6.20 -3.34
N GLN A 83 6.07 -5.52 -3.88
CA GLN A 83 6.32 -5.50 -5.32
C GLN A 83 6.77 -6.86 -5.86
N ASP A 84 7.63 -7.56 -5.13
CA ASP A 84 8.09 -8.92 -5.49
C ASP A 84 6.91 -9.90 -5.49
N VAL A 85 6.05 -9.85 -4.48
CA VAL A 85 4.83 -10.70 -4.42
C VAL A 85 3.89 -10.40 -5.59
N LEU A 86 3.73 -9.12 -5.96
CA LEU A 86 2.93 -8.74 -7.13
C LEU A 86 3.52 -9.28 -8.43
N GLU A 87 4.84 -9.23 -8.60
CA GLU A 87 5.53 -9.75 -9.77
C GLU A 87 5.44 -11.28 -9.84
N MET A 88 5.67 -11.98 -8.72
CA MET A 88 5.51 -13.43 -8.62
C MET A 88 4.08 -13.86 -8.95
N SER A 89 3.08 -13.14 -8.43
CA SER A 89 1.66 -13.39 -8.73
C SER A 89 1.35 -13.19 -10.22
N ALA A 90 1.83 -12.10 -10.82
CA ALA A 90 1.64 -11.81 -12.24
C ALA A 90 2.32 -12.87 -13.14
N ASN A 91 3.51 -13.33 -12.76
CA ASN A 91 4.22 -14.40 -13.47
C ASN A 91 3.48 -15.74 -13.38
N ALA A 92 2.93 -16.08 -12.21
CA ALA A 92 2.13 -17.30 -12.05
C ALA A 92 0.84 -17.28 -12.89
N ALA A 93 0.17 -16.12 -12.97
CA ALA A 93 -0.99 -15.91 -13.83
C ALA A 93 -0.65 -16.09 -15.31
N HIS A 94 0.43 -15.45 -15.79
CA HIS A 94 0.92 -15.62 -17.17
C HIS A 94 1.22 -17.08 -17.49
N ARG A 95 1.94 -17.78 -16.62
CA ARG A 95 2.23 -19.21 -16.81
C ARG A 95 0.96 -20.08 -16.91
N SER A 96 -0.08 -19.71 -16.18
CA SER A 96 -1.37 -20.40 -16.22
C SER A 96 -2.12 -20.13 -17.53
N LEU A 97 -2.07 -18.89 -18.04
CA LEU A 97 -2.61 -18.51 -19.34
C LEU A 97 -1.87 -19.23 -20.48
N ASP A 98 -0.53 -19.22 -20.47
CA ASP A 98 0.30 -19.93 -21.45
C ASP A 98 0.02 -21.44 -21.45
N PHE A 99 -0.26 -22.01 -20.27
CA PHE A 99 -0.69 -23.39 -20.17
C PHE A 99 -2.07 -23.59 -20.81
N ALA A 100 -3.04 -22.72 -20.52
CA ALA A 100 -4.37 -22.79 -21.12
C ALA A 100 -4.33 -22.70 -22.65
N GLU A 101 -3.55 -21.74 -23.18
CA GLU A 101 -3.39 -21.53 -24.61
C GLU A 101 -2.75 -22.72 -25.32
N ARG A 102 -1.79 -23.40 -24.68
CA ARG A 102 -1.18 -24.62 -25.25
C ARG A 102 -2.09 -25.83 -25.18
N MET A 103 -2.90 -25.97 -24.13
CA MET A 103 -3.76 -27.14 -23.92
C MET A 103 -5.07 -27.07 -24.72
N ARG A 104 -5.62 -25.89 -24.96
CA ARG A 104 -6.86 -25.71 -25.75
C ARG A 104 -6.82 -26.40 -27.13
N PRO A 105 -5.82 -26.17 -27.99
CA PRO A 105 -5.76 -26.83 -29.30
C PRO A 105 -5.58 -28.34 -29.20
N GLN A 106 -4.96 -28.84 -28.11
CA GLN A 106 -4.83 -30.27 -27.88
C GLN A 106 -6.18 -30.91 -27.53
N ALA A 107 -6.98 -30.25 -26.68
CA ALA A 107 -8.34 -30.68 -26.39
C ALA A 107 -9.22 -30.63 -27.65
N GLU A 108 -9.13 -29.57 -28.45
CA GLU A 108 -9.86 -29.46 -29.72
C GLU A 108 -9.47 -30.58 -30.70
N SER A 109 -8.18 -30.87 -30.86
CA SER A 109 -7.67 -31.96 -31.70
C SER A 109 -8.14 -33.33 -31.22
N LEU A 110 -8.11 -33.59 -29.91
CA LEU A 110 -8.61 -34.84 -29.33
C LEU A 110 -10.10 -35.03 -29.63
N GLY A 111 -10.91 -33.99 -29.39
CA GLY A 111 -12.33 -34.02 -29.69
C GLY A 111 -12.63 -34.22 -31.17
N HIS A 112 -11.88 -33.56 -32.05
CA HIS A 112 -12.00 -33.72 -33.49
C HIS A 112 -11.66 -35.16 -33.93
N ASN A 113 -10.49 -35.67 -33.56
CA ASN A 113 -10.03 -37.01 -33.95
C ASN A 113 -10.96 -38.11 -33.42
N ALA A 114 -11.41 -37.98 -32.17
CA ALA A 114 -12.40 -38.90 -31.61
C ALA A 114 -13.75 -38.82 -32.34
N GLY A 115 -14.17 -37.62 -32.72
CA GLY A 115 -15.34 -37.39 -33.58
C GLY A 115 -15.22 -38.07 -34.95
N GLU A 116 -14.04 -38.05 -35.58
CA GLU A 116 -13.79 -38.77 -36.83
C GLU A 116 -13.89 -40.30 -36.64
N VAL A 117 -13.34 -40.85 -35.55
CA VAL A 117 -13.45 -42.29 -35.22
C VAL A 117 -14.92 -42.73 -35.08
N LEU A 118 -15.78 -41.88 -34.51
CA LEU A 118 -17.20 -42.18 -34.36
C LEU A 118 -17.94 -42.33 -35.70
N LYS A 119 -17.45 -41.72 -36.78
CA LYS A 119 -18.08 -41.84 -38.12
C LYS A 119 -17.91 -43.24 -38.73
N TRP A 120 -16.86 -43.95 -38.34
CA TRP A 120 -16.48 -45.25 -38.92
C TRP A 120 -16.74 -46.43 -37.95
N THR A 121 -17.24 -46.16 -36.75
CA THR A 121 -17.49 -47.17 -35.71
C THR A 121 -18.98 -47.36 -35.45
N SER A 122 -19.36 -48.56 -34.98
CA SER A 122 -20.75 -48.91 -34.65
C SER A 122 -21.03 -48.67 -33.17
N GLY A 123 -22.30 -48.41 -32.80
CA GLY A 123 -22.69 -47.96 -31.45
C GLY A 123 -22.17 -48.79 -30.26
N ASN A 124 -22.05 -50.12 -30.43
CA ASN A 124 -21.58 -51.05 -29.39
C ASN A 124 -20.08 -51.44 -29.50
N ASP A 125 -19.33 -50.86 -30.42
CA ASP A 125 -17.88 -51.08 -30.51
C ASP A 125 -17.17 -50.41 -29.32
N ALA A 126 -16.20 -51.10 -28.72
CA ALA A 126 -15.35 -50.55 -27.68
C ALA A 126 -14.64 -49.26 -28.15
N ALA A 127 -14.24 -49.19 -29.42
CA ALA A 127 -13.69 -47.99 -30.01
C ALA A 127 -14.69 -46.81 -30.03
N ALA A 128 -15.97 -47.09 -30.29
CA ALA A 128 -17.02 -46.08 -30.28
C ALA A 128 -17.33 -45.57 -28.86
N VAL A 129 -17.26 -46.44 -27.86
CA VAL A 129 -17.43 -46.05 -26.45
C VAL A 129 -16.30 -45.11 -26.04
N LEU A 130 -15.04 -45.50 -26.25
CA LEU A 130 -13.87 -44.68 -25.90
C LEU A 130 -13.86 -43.34 -26.65
N ALA A 131 -14.23 -43.34 -27.92
CA ALA A 131 -14.28 -42.11 -28.71
C ALA A 131 -15.35 -41.12 -28.20
N ARG A 132 -16.53 -41.60 -27.74
CA ARG A 132 -17.53 -40.73 -27.09
C ARG A 132 -17.01 -40.13 -25.80
N GLU A 133 -16.35 -40.92 -24.97
CA GLU A 133 -15.73 -40.44 -23.73
C GLU A 133 -14.64 -39.40 -24.02
N ALA A 134 -13.81 -39.63 -25.03
CA ALA A 134 -12.78 -38.68 -25.45
C ALA A 134 -13.35 -37.35 -25.97
N VAL A 135 -14.44 -37.38 -26.74
CA VAL A 135 -15.15 -36.15 -27.16
C VAL A 135 -15.69 -35.38 -25.96
N ALA A 136 -16.34 -36.07 -25.03
CA ALA A 136 -16.89 -35.45 -23.82
C ALA A 136 -15.77 -34.83 -22.96
N PHE A 137 -14.70 -35.58 -22.72
CA PHE A 137 -13.53 -35.11 -21.97
C PHE A 137 -12.88 -33.89 -22.63
N ALA A 138 -12.66 -33.94 -23.95
CA ALA A 138 -12.15 -32.81 -24.72
C ALA A 138 -13.02 -31.55 -24.57
N GLY A 139 -14.35 -31.72 -24.61
CA GLY A 139 -15.30 -30.63 -24.34
C GLY A 139 -15.12 -30.03 -22.95
N SER A 140 -15.12 -30.88 -21.91
CA SER A 140 -14.90 -30.43 -20.52
C SER A 140 -13.56 -29.75 -20.32
N CYS A 141 -12.49 -30.24 -20.95
CA CYS A 141 -11.18 -29.58 -20.91
C CYS A 141 -11.23 -28.20 -21.55
N ARG A 142 -11.83 -28.05 -22.73
CA ARG A 142 -11.92 -26.74 -23.39
C ARG A 142 -12.68 -25.73 -22.54
N ASP A 143 -13.81 -26.15 -21.99
CA ASP A 143 -14.67 -25.29 -21.18
C ASP A 143 -13.96 -24.90 -19.86
N GLY A 144 -13.33 -25.86 -19.17
CA GLY A 144 -12.55 -25.59 -17.96
C GLY A 144 -11.32 -24.70 -18.19
N LEU A 145 -10.63 -24.84 -19.32
CA LEU A 145 -9.52 -23.96 -19.69
C LEU A 145 -10.01 -22.53 -20.02
N ALA A 146 -11.17 -22.38 -20.64
CA ALA A 146 -11.79 -21.08 -20.87
C ALA A 146 -12.18 -20.39 -19.55
N ASP A 147 -12.78 -21.13 -18.62
CA ASP A 147 -13.09 -20.64 -17.28
C ASP A 147 -11.82 -20.23 -16.53
N MET A 148 -10.73 -20.99 -16.65
CA MET A 148 -9.45 -20.63 -16.04
C MET A 148 -8.91 -19.30 -16.60
N VAL A 149 -8.98 -19.08 -17.92
CA VAL A 149 -8.57 -17.82 -18.56
C VAL A 149 -9.43 -16.65 -18.04
N LEU A 150 -10.75 -16.83 -17.94
CA LEU A 150 -11.64 -15.81 -17.39
C LEU A 150 -11.31 -15.49 -15.93
N ALA A 151 -11.05 -16.50 -15.11
CA ALA A 151 -10.67 -16.33 -13.72
C ALA A 151 -9.37 -15.50 -13.56
N GLN A 152 -8.38 -15.69 -14.44
CA GLN A 152 -7.13 -14.92 -14.40
C GLN A 152 -7.31 -13.42 -14.68
N SER A 153 -8.37 -13.01 -15.39
CA SER A 153 -8.63 -11.58 -15.60
C SER A 153 -8.88 -10.81 -14.28
N TRP A 154 -9.41 -11.49 -13.25
CA TRP A 154 -9.57 -10.91 -11.92
C TRP A 154 -8.24 -10.74 -11.19
N GLN A 155 -7.24 -11.58 -11.48
CA GLN A 155 -5.90 -11.46 -10.92
C GLN A 155 -5.22 -10.18 -11.42
N ASP A 156 -5.31 -9.87 -12.72
CA ASP A 156 -4.74 -8.63 -13.27
C ASP A 156 -5.33 -7.38 -12.59
N LEU A 157 -6.67 -7.33 -12.46
CA LEU A 157 -7.34 -6.23 -11.79
C LEU A 157 -6.94 -6.12 -10.30
N THR A 158 -6.79 -7.26 -9.63
CA THR A 158 -6.37 -7.31 -8.22
C THR A 158 -4.93 -6.85 -8.06
N GLY A 159 -4.01 -7.31 -8.92
CA GLY A 159 -2.61 -6.89 -8.95
C GLY A 159 -2.48 -5.38 -9.15
N GLN A 160 -3.22 -4.81 -10.09
CA GLN A 160 -3.25 -3.35 -10.30
C GLN A 160 -3.75 -2.58 -9.07
N ARG A 161 -4.79 -3.08 -8.39
CA ARG A 161 -5.33 -2.45 -7.16
C ARG A 161 -4.32 -2.50 -6.03
N ILE A 162 -3.69 -3.64 -5.78
CA ILE A 162 -2.67 -3.77 -4.73
C ILE A 162 -1.47 -2.86 -5.04
N LYS A 163 -1.03 -2.77 -6.31
CA LYS A 163 0.03 -1.84 -6.72
C LYS A 163 -0.30 -0.38 -6.39
N LYS A 164 -1.56 0.05 -6.58
CA LYS A 164 -2.02 1.39 -6.19
C LYS A 164 -2.00 1.59 -4.67
N VAL A 165 -2.44 0.58 -3.90
CA VAL A 165 -2.40 0.63 -2.43
C VAL A 165 -0.95 0.72 -1.93
N ALA A 166 -0.04 -0.09 -2.46
CA ALA A 166 1.38 -0.05 -2.10
C ALA A 166 2.02 1.32 -2.38
N SER A 167 1.72 1.92 -3.55
CA SER A 167 2.16 3.27 -3.91
C SER A 167 1.58 4.35 -2.98
N PHE A 168 0.30 4.21 -2.62
CA PHE A 168 -0.37 5.13 -1.69
C PHE A 168 0.29 5.09 -0.30
N ILE A 169 0.54 3.90 0.24
CA ILE A 169 1.22 3.73 1.53
C ILE A 169 2.60 4.42 1.50
N GLY A 170 3.39 4.21 0.45
CA GLY A 170 4.70 4.86 0.31
C GLY A 170 4.61 6.39 0.21
N THR A 171 3.55 6.92 -0.41
CA THR A 171 3.31 8.37 -0.48
C THR A 171 2.95 8.93 0.90
N VAL A 172 2.07 8.25 1.65
CA VAL A 172 1.67 8.67 3.01
C VAL A 172 2.87 8.65 3.95
N GLU A 173 3.69 7.60 3.91
CA GLU A 173 4.92 7.49 4.71
C GLU A 173 5.89 8.64 4.39
N SER A 174 6.15 8.90 3.10
CA SER A 174 7.02 9.99 2.68
C SER A 174 6.51 11.36 3.12
N SER A 175 5.21 11.64 2.97
CA SER A 175 4.60 12.90 3.40
C SER A 175 4.65 13.10 4.91
N LEU A 176 4.43 12.04 5.71
CA LEU A 176 4.55 12.14 7.16
C LEU A 176 5.99 12.43 7.58
N LEU A 177 6.97 11.75 7.00
CA LEU A 177 8.38 12.00 7.31
C LEU A 177 8.84 13.40 6.88
N GLU A 178 8.35 13.90 5.74
CA GLU A 178 8.58 15.28 5.31
C GLU A 178 7.98 16.30 6.30
N LEU A 179 6.76 16.06 6.76
CA LEU A 179 6.15 16.92 7.79
C LEU A 179 6.94 16.88 9.10
N VAL A 180 7.44 15.71 9.52
CA VAL A 180 8.30 15.58 10.72
C VAL A 180 9.58 16.41 10.54
N ARG A 181 10.20 16.41 9.36
CA ARG A 181 11.37 17.26 9.05
C ARG A 181 11.06 18.74 9.18
N LEU A 182 10.00 19.19 8.50
CA LEU A 182 9.64 20.61 8.46
C LEU A 182 9.31 21.13 9.86
N THR A 183 8.58 20.35 10.64
CA THR A 183 8.20 20.71 12.01
C THR A 183 9.35 20.59 13.00
N GLY A 184 10.27 19.64 12.81
CA GLY A 184 11.49 19.51 13.61
C GLY A 184 12.45 20.69 13.42
N ALA A 185 12.59 21.19 12.18
CA ALA A 185 13.35 22.40 11.86
C ALA A 185 12.77 23.65 12.54
N LEU A 186 11.43 23.75 12.63
CA LEU A 186 10.74 24.86 13.30
C LEU A 186 10.85 24.78 14.83
N ALA A 187 10.90 23.57 15.39
CA ALA A 187 10.98 23.33 16.83
C ALA A 187 12.37 23.62 17.46
N GLY A 188 13.34 24.10 16.68
CA GLY A 188 14.68 24.46 17.15
C GLY A 188 15.69 23.32 17.20
N SER A 189 15.36 22.17 16.59
CA SER A 189 16.36 21.16 16.25
C SER A 189 17.05 21.63 14.97
N GLU A 190 18.39 21.72 14.95
CA GLU A 190 19.13 22.07 13.73
C GLU A 190 18.68 21.14 12.59
N ALA A 191 18.05 21.71 11.56
CA ALA A 191 17.72 20.97 10.35
C ALA A 191 19.03 20.55 9.69
N PRO A 192 19.26 19.26 9.40
CA PRO A 192 20.51 18.82 8.81
C PRO A 192 20.70 19.46 7.43
N ALA A 193 21.92 19.87 7.14
CA ALA A 193 22.32 20.58 5.93
C ALA A 193 22.18 19.77 4.62
N ASP A 194 21.89 18.47 4.72
CA ASP A 194 21.62 17.61 3.57
C ASP A 194 20.18 17.10 3.61
N ALA A 195 19.37 17.62 2.69
CA ALA A 195 18.03 17.13 2.39
C ALA A 195 18.11 15.74 1.73
N VAL A 196 18.53 14.71 2.47
CA VAL A 196 18.51 13.32 1.99
C VAL A 196 17.06 12.94 1.79
N LYS A 197 16.55 12.85 0.56
CA LYS A 197 15.20 12.33 0.29
C LYS A 197 15.03 11.00 1.03
N VAL A 198 14.08 10.92 1.97
CA VAL A 198 13.74 9.64 2.59
C VAL A 198 13.17 8.76 1.48
N SER A 199 13.93 7.75 1.11
CA SER A 199 13.56 6.85 0.01
C SER A 199 13.49 5.39 0.45
N SER A 200 14.02 5.09 1.63
CA SER A 200 14.15 3.76 2.20
C SER A 200 13.63 3.71 3.65
N GLN A 201 13.34 2.50 4.12
CA GLN A 201 12.98 2.24 5.51
C GLN A 201 14.12 2.63 6.47
N GLU A 202 15.39 2.47 6.08
CA GLU A 202 16.55 2.89 6.89
C GLU A 202 16.66 4.41 7.02
N ASP A 203 16.32 5.16 5.97
CA ASP A 203 16.26 6.63 6.03
C ASP A 203 15.16 7.10 6.98
N ALA A 204 14.02 6.40 7.00
CA ALA A 204 12.91 6.67 7.90
C ALA A 204 13.29 6.38 9.35
N ASP A 205 13.90 5.22 9.61
CA ASP A 205 14.46 4.85 10.93
C ASP A 205 15.44 5.90 11.45
N ARG A 206 16.43 6.27 10.63
CA ARG A 206 17.45 7.26 11.00
C ARG A 206 16.78 8.58 11.35
N LEU A 207 15.86 9.04 10.52
CA LEU A 207 15.17 10.30 10.72
C LEU A 207 14.34 10.32 12.00
N LEU A 208 13.54 9.29 12.19
CA LEU A 208 12.69 9.19 13.36
C LEU A 208 13.58 9.15 14.61
N SER A 209 14.65 8.35 14.62
CA SER A 209 15.63 8.29 15.71
C SER A 209 16.32 9.63 15.98
N GLU A 210 16.67 10.41 14.95
CA GLU A 210 17.27 11.76 15.11
C GLU A 210 16.34 12.71 15.88
N PHE A 211 15.04 12.56 15.70
CA PHE A 211 14.02 13.37 16.37
C PHE A 211 13.47 12.73 17.66
N GLY A 212 14.00 11.58 18.10
CA GLY A 212 13.56 10.86 19.29
C GLY A 212 12.31 9.99 19.10
N PHE A 213 11.91 9.79 17.84
CA PHE A 213 10.93 8.80 17.39
C PHE A 213 11.65 7.59 16.75
#